data_AF-A0A7V4PBA7-F1
#
_entry.id   AF-A0A7V4PBA7-F1
#
_cell.length_a   1.000
_cell.length_b   1.000
_cell.length_c   1.000
_cell.angle_alpha   90.00
_cell.angle_beta   90.00
_cell.angle_gamma   90.00
#
_symmetry.space_group_name_H-M   'P 1'
#
loop_
_entity.id
_entity.type
_entity.pdbx_description
1 polymer ?
#
loop_
_entity_poly.entity_id
_entity_poly.type
_entity_poly.pdbx_seq_one_letter_code
_entity_poly.pdbx_strand_id
1 'polypeptide(L)'
;MTRRQFAFWIGFGLFNLSEKFGLSGLDGLAAAAMRRTEAAKSAAKRSGGEHWTVAANKRWRWFERENLINGEWVLTGTTTPVLKETGERKTNNIGYLDDSLVPAEMRGSQAALGPASLSPIDSAEHEHPTADLDPQLPTAKRRARHGRPPSQWLRSLHADELHVWLDTIEVPDAGVSGMTVWTHLTRDHSFDPAHIEGLEEPELHKLHAAAHFGY
;
A
#
# COMPACT_ATOMS: atom_id res chain seq x y z
N MET A 1 -38.63 -28.48 -20.61
CA MET A 1 -38.82 -27.02 -20.77
C MET A 1 -37.73 -26.49 -21.68
N THR A 2 -38.08 -25.74 -22.72
CA THR A 2 -37.08 -25.15 -23.63
C THR A 2 -36.71 -23.73 -23.19
N ARG A 3 -35.51 -23.26 -23.53
CA ARG A 3 -34.98 -21.92 -23.14
C ARG A 3 -35.93 -20.75 -23.46
N ARG A 4 -36.81 -20.92 -24.46
CA ARG A 4 -37.82 -19.92 -24.84
C ARG A 4 -38.95 -19.77 -23.81
N GLN A 5 -39.27 -20.83 -23.07
CA GLN A 5 -40.29 -20.78 -22.03
C GLN A 5 -39.78 -20.07 -20.77
N PHE A 6 -38.48 -20.19 -20.46
CA PHE A 6 -37.88 -19.56 -19.27
C PHE A 6 -37.81 -18.02 -19.37
N ALA A 7 -37.40 -17.48 -20.53
CA ALA A 7 -37.33 -16.04 -20.74
C ALA A 7 -38.70 -15.35 -20.65
N PHE A 8 -39.76 -16.04 -21.12
CA PHE A 8 -41.13 -15.53 -21.02
C PHE A 8 -41.59 -15.34 -19.57
N TRP A 9 -41.24 -16.26 -18.66
CA TRP A 9 -41.63 -16.18 -17.25
C TRP A 9 -40.89 -15.09 -16.47
N ILE A 10 -39.60 -14.84 -16.77
CA ILE A 10 -38.84 -13.76 -16.13
C ILE A 10 -39.39 -12.38 -16.53
N GLY A 11 -39.69 -12.19 -17.83
CA GLY A 11 -40.25 -10.93 -18.32
C GLY A 11 -41.60 -10.60 -17.68
N PHE A 12 -42.47 -11.60 -17.50
CA PHE A 12 -43.78 -11.41 -16.89
C PHE A 12 -43.71 -11.10 -15.38
N GLY A 13 -42.68 -11.59 -14.69
CA GLY A 13 -42.48 -11.36 -13.25
C GLY A 13 -42.04 -9.93 -12.92
N LEU A 14 -41.11 -9.35 -13.69
CA LEU A 14 -40.60 -7.99 -13.44
C LEU A 14 -41.64 -6.90 -13.73
N PHE A 15 -42.48 -7.10 -14.74
CA PHE A 15 -43.52 -6.12 -15.09
C PHE A 15 -44.60 -5.97 -14.00
N ASN A 16 -44.97 -7.07 -13.33
CA ASN A 16 -45.91 -7.04 -12.21
C ASN A 16 -45.32 -6.41 -10.94
N LEU A 17 -43.99 -6.37 -10.78
CA LEU A 17 -43.34 -5.82 -9.59
C LEU A 17 -43.25 -4.29 -9.65
N SER A 18 -43.05 -3.70 -10.83
CA SER A 18 -43.00 -2.25 -11.00
C SER A 18 -44.35 -1.57 -10.78
N GLU A 19 -45.47 -2.27 -11.01
CA GLU A 19 -46.80 -1.69 -10.83
C GLU A 19 -47.19 -1.52 -9.34
N LYS A 20 -46.51 -2.24 -8.44
CA LYS A 20 -46.83 -2.24 -7.00
C LYS A 20 -46.06 -1.21 -6.17
N PHE A 21 -44.94 -0.70 -6.65
CA PHE A 21 -44.09 0.25 -5.90
C PHE A 21 -44.26 1.68 -6.44
N GLY A 22 -45.35 2.33 -6.04
CA GLY A 22 -45.62 3.74 -6.34
C GLY A 22 -44.47 4.68 -5.91
N LEU A 23 -44.13 5.62 -6.78
CA LEU A 23 -42.91 6.44 -6.84
C LEU A 23 -42.64 7.45 -5.68
N SER A 24 -43.36 7.41 -4.56
CA SER A 24 -43.30 8.49 -3.56
C SER A 24 -42.32 8.28 -2.39
N GLY A 25 -41.62 7.14 -2.33
CA GLY A 25 -40.75 6.79 -1.19
C GLY A 25 -39.27 7.21 -1.29
N LEU A 26 -38.81 7.63 -2.47
CA LEU A 26 -37.37 7.78 -2.74
C LEU A 26 -36.78 9.13 -2.30
N ASP A 27 -37.56 10.22 -2.34
CA ASP A 27 -37.07 11.56 -2.01
C ASP A 27 -36.70 11.74 -0.53
N GLY A 28 -37.40 11.04 0.38
CA GLY A 28 -37.11 11.11 1.82
C GLY A 28 -35.75 10.54 2.22
N LEU A 29 -35.26 9.55 1.45
CA LEU A 29 -33.99 8.88 1.73
C LEU A 29 -32.79 9.77 1.34
N ALA A 30 -32.92 10.54 0.26
CA ALA A 30 -31.88 11.44 -0.23
C ALA A 30 -31.59 12.58 0.77
N ALA A 31 -32.64 13.18 1.34
CA ALA A 31 -32.50 14.28 2.29
C ALA A 31 -31.78 13.87 3.60
N ALA A 32 -32.00 12.64 4.07
CA ALA A 32 -31.36 12.12 5.28
C ALA A 32 -29.85 11.87 5.09
N ALA A 33 -29.44 11.47 3.87
CA ALA A 33 -28.04 11.21 3.56
C ALA A 33 -27.16 12.48 3.58
N MET A 34 -27.71 13.63 3.16
CA MET A 34 -26.94 14.88 3.07
C MET A 34 -26.58 15.48 4.45
N ARG A 35 -27.44 15.37 5.47
CA ARG A 35 -27.12 15.93 6.82
C ARG A 35 -25.97 15.21 7.52
N ARG A 36 -25.72 13.94 7.21
CA ARG A 36 -24.70 13.13 7.89
C ARG A 36 -23.28 13.44 7.41
N THR A 37 -23.13 13.98 6.21
CA THR A 37 -21.82 14.27 5.61
C THR A 37 -21.24 15.62 6.04
N GLU A 38 -22.05 16.60 6.43
CA GLU A 38 -21.55 17.89 6.93
C GLU A 38 -20.92 17.77 8.33
N ALA A 39 -21.48 16.94 9.22
CA ALA A 39 -20.95 16.77 10.58
C ALA A 39 -19.55 16.11 10.61
N ALA A 40 -19.24 15.23 9.65
CA ALA A 40 -17.96 14.51 9.60
C ALA A 40 -16.79 15.42 9.19
N LYS A 41 -17.03 16.47 8.40
CA LYS A 41 -15.97 17.34 7.88
C LYS A 41 -15.36 18.27 8.94
N SER A 42 -16.09 18.58 10.00
CA SER A 42 -15.63 19.51 11.04
C SER A 42 -14.67 18.88 12.06
N ALA A 43 -14.59 17.55 12.16
CA ALA A 43 -13.78 16.85 13.15
C ALA A 43 -12.31 16.61 12.72
N ALA A 44 -11.98 16.66 11.42
CA ALA A 44 -10.68 16.23 10.88
C ALA A 44 -9.51 17.24 11.01
N LYS A 45 -9.70 18.42 11.64
CA LYS A 45 -8.73 19.54 11.54
C LYS A 45 -7.79 19.75 12.75
N ARG A 46 -7.71 18.88 13.75
CA ARG A 46 -6.80 19.10 14.91
C ARG A 46 -6.04 17.82 15.32
N SER A 47 -4.70 17.93 15.36
CA SER A 47 -3.66 16.98 15.82
C SER A 47 -3.24 15.85 14.88
N GLY A 48 -2.12 16.05 14.16
CA GLY A 48 -1.31 14.94 13.61
C GLY A 48 -0.13 14.71 14.55
N GLY A 49 -0.01 13.52 15.14
CA GLY A 49 1.17 13.12 15.93
C GLY A 49 2.39 12.90 15.04
N GLU A 50 3.59 13.08 15.58
CA GLU A 50 4.86 12.78 14.91
C GLU A 50 5.58 11.67 15.69
N HIS A 51 6.16 10.70 14.99
CA HIS A 51 6.81 9.52 15.53
C HIS A 51 8.16 9.31 14.84
N TRP A 52 9.18 8.89 15.59
CA TRP A 52 10.52 8.64 15.07
C TRP A 52 10.96 7.22 15.42
N THR A 53 11.46 6.49 14.43
CA THR A 53 11.90 5.09 14.57
C THR A 53 13.37 4.95 14.14
N VAL A 54 14.13 4.09 14.82
CA VAL A 54 15.50 3.74 14.42
C VAL A 54 15.45 2.60 13.40
N ALA A 55 16.05 2.81 12.24
CA ALA A 55 16.15 1.82 11.19
C ALA A 55 17.62 1.49 10.88
N ALA A 56 17.88 0.24 10.51
CA ALA A 56 19.24 -0.19 10.26
C ALA A 56 19.31 -1.39 9.30
N ASN A 57 20.42 -1.50 8.59
CA ASN A 57 20.80 -2.68 7.83
C ASN A 57 22.19 -3.18 8.28
N LYS A 58 22.80 -4.13 7.57
CA LYS A 58 24.12 -4.68 7.93
C LYS A 58 25.22 -3.61 8.07
N ARG A 59 25.18 -2.56 7.24
CA ARG A 59 26.29 -1.61 7.06
C ARG A 59 25.96 -0.19 7.54
N TRP A 60 24.68 0.19 7.47
CA TRP A 60 24.19 1.54 7.70
C TRP A 60 23.08 1.56 8.74
N ARG A 61 22.90 2.70 9.38
CA ARG A 61 21.78 3.02 10.26
C ARG A 61 21.25 4.42 9.93
N TRP A 62 19.96 4.65 10.11
CA TRP A 62 19.30 5.95 9.89
C TRP A 62 18.06 6.05 10.79
N PHE A 63 17.43 7.22 10.81
CA PHE A 63 16.16 7.44 11.49
C PHE A 63 15.06 7.64 10.46
N GLU A 64 13.88 7.12 10.76
CA GLU A 64 12.65 7.24 9.99
C GLU A 64 11.68 8.12 10.77
N ARG A 65 11.14 9.16 10.11
CA ARG A 65 10.10 10.03 10.67
C ARG A 65 8.75 9.64 10.09
N GLU A 66 7.80 9.35 10.94
CA GLU A 66 6.41 9.05 10.59
C GLU A 66 5.49 10.15 11.13
N ASN A 67 4.51 10.58 10.34
CA ASN A 67 3.47 11.49 10.82
C ASN A 67 2.12 10.77 10.77
N LEU A 68 1.28 11.05 11.75
CA LEU A 68 -0.08 10.57 11.80
C LEU A 68 -0.92 11.44 10.86
N ILE A 69 -1.20 10.91 9.68
CA ILE A 69 -2.01 11.55 8.65
C ILE A 69 -3.27 10.70 8.52
N ASN A 70 -4.43 11.30 8.80
CA ASN A 70 -5.74 10.62 8.75
C ASN A 70 -5.85 9.38 9.66
N GLY A 71 -5.17 9.39 10.81
CA GLY A 71 -5.19 8.26 11.75
C GLY A 71 -4.23 7.13 11.42
N GLU A 72 -3.40 7.29 10.39
CA GLU A 72 -2.37 6.33 10.00
C GLU A 72 -0.98 6.93 10.06
N TRP A 73 -0.02 6.12 10.48
CA TRP A 73 1.39 6.50 10.49
C TRP A 73 1.97 6.36 9.09
N VAL A 74 2.38 7.48 8.51
CA VAL A 74 2.96 7.54 7.17
C VAL A 74 4.41 8.00 7.28
N LEU A 75 5.34 7.27 6.66
CA LEU A 75 6.74 7.67 6.56
C LEU A 75 6.88 8.98 5.77
N THR A 76 7.40 10.01 6.43
CA THR A 76 7.53 11.38 5.92
C THR A 76 8.97 11.84 5.71
N GLY A 77 9.96 11.02 6.10
CA GLY A 77 11.34 11.25 5.72
C GLY A 77 12.34 10.39 6.47
N THR A 78 13.57 10.38 5.98
CA THR A 78 14.69 9.62 6.55
C THR A 78 15.91 10.50 6.73
N THR A 79 16.69 10.27 7.79
CA THR A 79 17.96 10.97 7.97
C THR A 79 19.06 10.40 7.09
N THR A 80 20.17 11.12 7.01
CA THR A 80 21.34 10.64 6.25
C THR A 80 21.85 9.34 6.88
N PRO A 81 21.98 8.24 6.10
CA PRO A 81 22.52 7.00 6.63
C PRO A 81 23.94 7.18 7.16
N VAL A 82 24.18 6.63 8.35
CA VAL A 82 25.45 6.64 9.07
C VAL A 82 26.00 5.22 9.07
N LEU A 83 27.28 5.06 8.72
CA LEU A 83 27.95 3.77 8.74
C LEU A 83 28.06 3.28 10.19
N LYS A 84 27.71 2.03 10.46
CA LYS A 84 27.72 1.47 11.82
C LYS A 84 29.13 1.40 12.41
N GLU A 85 30.11 1.08 11.57
CA GLU A 85 31.50 0.83 12.00
C GLU A 85 32.28 2.11 12.24
N THR A 86 32.23 3.06 11.30
CA THR A 86 33.05 4.27 11.33
C THR A 86 32.29 5.51 11.79
N GLY A 87 30.96 5.47 11.82
CA GLY A 87 30.14 6.67 12.01
C GLY A 87 30.14 7.61 10.81
N GLU A 88 30.73 7.22 9.68
CA GLU A 88 30.79 8.06 8.48
C GLU A 88 29.40 8.22 7.86
N ARG A 89 29.07 9.45 7.45
CA ARG A 89 27.79 9.76 6.80
C ARG A 89 27.88 9.49 5.31
N LYS A 90 26.82 8.98 4.71
CA LYS A 90 26.71 8.84 3.26
C LYS A 90 26.73 10.24 2.60
N THR A 91 27.76 10.56 1.82
CA THR A 91 28.04 11.93 1.35
C THR A 91 27.28 12.40 0.11
N ASN A 92 26.61 11.49 -0.62
CA ASN A 92 26.24 11.76 -2.03
C ASN A 92 24.74 11.88 -2.36
N ASN A 93 23.86 12.17 -1.41
CA ASN A 93 22.43 12.19 -1.68
C ASN A 93 21.74 13.46 -1.16
N ILE A 94 21.02 14.13 -2.05
CA ILE A 94 20.08 15.23 -1.76
C ILE A 94 18.75 14.60 -1.33
N GLY A 95 18.08 15.13 -0.31
CA GLY A 95 16.72 14.72 0.09
C GLY A 95 16.60 13.99 1.43
N TYR A 96 17.68 13.85 2.20
CA TYR A 96 17.60 13.38 3.58
C TYR A 96 17.19 14.51 4.54
N LEU A 97 16.48 14.13 5.60
CA LEU A 97 16.19 14.99 6.73
C LEU A 97 17.49 15.31 7.48
N ASP A 98 17.55 16.51 8.01
CA ASP A 98 18.61 16.93 8.91
C ASP A 98 18.49 16.16 10.25
N ASP A 99 19.61 15.60 10.72
CA ASP A 99 19.70 14.90 11.99
C ASP A 99 19.33 15.78 13.20
N SER A 100 19.40 17.11 13.05
CA SER A 100 18.97 18.06 14.07
C SER A 100 17.47 17.98 14.36
N LEU A 101 16.66 17.49 13.41
CA LEU A 101 15.23 17.26 13.58
C LEU A 101 14.91 16.04 14.44
N VAL A 102 15.87 15.12 14.60
CA VAL A 102 15.68 13.93 15.42
C VAL A 102 15.64 14.33 16.90
N PRO A 103 14.63 13.87 17.67
CA PRO A 103 14.55 14.12 19.10
C PRO A 103 15.85 13.78 19.83
N ALA A 104 16.28 14.64 20.76
CA ALA A 104 17.56 14.50 21.45
C ALA A 104 17.67 13.16 22.22
N GLU A 105 16.54 12.65 22.72
CA GLU A 105 16.44 11.35 23.40
C GLU A 105 16.87 10.18 22.49
N MET A 106 16.45 10.22 21.22
CA MET A 106 16.78 9.21 20.20
C MET A 106 18.24 9.32 19.76
N ARG A 107 18.80 10.53 19.73
CA ARG A 107 20.22 10.77 19.47
C ARG A 107 21.12 10.31 20.62
N GLY A 108 20.66 10.45 21.87
CA GLY A 108 21.40 10.06 23.07
C GLY A 108 21.51 8.54 23.28
N SER A 109 20.44 7.81 22.99
CA SER A 109 20.44 6.33 23.03
C SER A 109 21.48 5.72 22.06
N GLN A 110 21.85 6.47 21.02
CA GLN A 110 22.84 6.11 20.01
C GLN A 110 24.30 6.24 20.48
N ALA A 111 24.58 7.13 21.44
CA ALA A 111 25.92 7.33 22.00
C ALA A 111 26.24 6.34 23.14
N ALA A 112 25.21 5.83 23.83
CA ALA A 112 25.34 4.85 24.90
C ALA A 112 25.53 3.41 24.40
N LEU A 113 25.13 3.12 23.15
CA LEU A 113 25.40 1.86 22.47
C LEU A 113 26.80 1.89 21.85
N GLY A 114 27.82 1.79 22.71
CA GLY A 114 29.18 1.43 22.29
C GLY A 114 29.20 0.08 21.52
N PRO A 115 30.34 -0.30 20.93
CA PRO A 115 30.47 -1.42 19.98
C PRO A 115 30.18 -2.83 20.55
N ALA A 116 29.59 -2.96 21.74
CA ALA A 116 29.55 -4.20 22.51
C ALA A 116 28.16 -4.80 22.75
N SER A 117 27.09 -4.31 22.13
CA SER A 117 25.78 -4.96 22.27
C SER A 117 25.00 -4.98 20.97
N LEU A 118 25.48 -5.80 20.04
CA LEU A 118 24.65 -6.36 18.98
C LEU A 118 24.80 -7.86 19.06
N SER A 119 23.82 -8.52 19.66
CA SER A 119 23.59 -9.93 19.34
C SER A 119 23.44 -10.04 17.83
N PRO A 120 24.10 -11.01 17.16
CA PRO A 120 24.07 -11.11 15.71
C PRO A 120 22.66 -11.48 15.28
N ILE A 121 21.98 -10.58 14.60
CA ILE A 121 20.87 -10.95 13.70
C ILE A 121 21.46 -10.94 12.30
N ASP A 122 22.07 -12.08 11.95
CA ASP A 122 22.00 -12.68 10.61
C ASP A 122 20.59 -12.45 10.02
N SER A 123 20.33 -12.00 8.80
CA SER A 123 21.09 -12.10 7.56
C SER A 123 20.57 -11.09 6.54
N ALA A 124 21.51 -10.51 5.80
CA ALA A 124 21.34 -10.24 4.39
C ALA A 124 21.83 -11.49 3.69
N GLU A 125 20.97 -12.07 2.87
CA GLU A 125 21.39 -12.86 1.73
C GLU A 125 21.02 -12.05 0.49
N HIS A 126 22.03 -11.77 -0.33
CA HIS A 126 21.85 -11.66 -1.75
C HIS A 126 21.18 -12.95 -2.24
N GLU A 127 19.90 -12.88 -2.59
CA GLU A 127 19.35 -13.91 -3.46
C GLU A 127 19.72 -13.53 -4.90
N HIS A 128 20.77 -14.20 -5.38
CA HIS A 128 20.75 -14.74 -6.74
C HIS A 128 19.34 -15.28 -7.05
N PRO A 129 18.85 -15.18 -8.29
CA PRO A 129 17.57 -15.74 -8.66
C PRO A 129 17.57 -17.21 -8.24
N THR A 130 16.78 -17.56 -7.22
CA THR A 130 16.51 -18.96 -6.95
C THR A 130 15.71 -19.42 -8.16
N ALA A 131 16.38 -20.18 -9.03
CA ALA A 131 15.91 -20.59 -10.34
C ALA A 131 14.66 -21.51 -10.31
N ASP A 132 14.04 -21.69 -9.14
CA ASP A 132 12.99 -22.68 -8.88
C ASP A 132 11.70 -22.10 -8.29
N LEU A 133 11.57 -20.76 -8.13
CA LEU A 133 10.29 -20.16 -7.71
C LEU A 133 9.64 -19.45 -8.88
N ASP A 134 8.51 -20.02 -9.33
CA ASP A 134 7.65 -19.43 -10.35
C ASP A 134 7.32 -17.98 -9.96
N PRO A 135 7.77 -16.98 -10.74
CA PRO A 135 7.54 -15.58 -10.42
C PRO A 135 6.06 -15.17 -10.52
N GLN A 136 5.21 -16.02 -11.11
CA GLN A 136 3.77 -15.83 -11.18
C GLN A 136 3.04 -16.36 -9.95
N LEU A 137 3.74 -17.00 -9.01
CA LEU A 137 3.14 -17.54 -7.79
C LEU A 137 3.51 -16.70 -6.56
N PRO A 138 2.56 -16.55 -5.61
CA PRO A 138 2.82 -15.80 -4.40
C PRO A 138 3.75 -16.59 -3.47
N THR A 139 4.68 -15.90 -2.82
CA THR A 139 5.61 -16.55 -1.89
C THR A 139 5.44 -16.01 -0.47
N ALA A 140 5.48 -16.92 0.52
CA ALA A 140 5.38 -16.54 1.94
C ALA A 140 6.47 -15.53 2.36
N LYS A 141 7.65 -15.60 1.72
CA LYS A 141 8.77 -14.67 1.93
C LYS A 141 8.48 -13.26 1.42
N ARG A 142 7.69 -13.08 0.35
CA ARG A 142 7.24 -11.76 -0.14
C ARG A 142 6.06 -11.25 0.69
N ARG A 143 5.09 -12.10 1.00
CA ARG A 143 3.92 -11.77 1.83
C ARG A 143 4.27 -11.28 3.24
N ALA A 144 5.34 -11.81 3.85
CA ALA A 144 5.78 -11.43 5.19
C ALA A 144 6.57 -10.11 5.24
N ARG A 145 6.77 -9.41 4.11
CA ARG A 145 7.64 -8.23 4.01
C ARG A 145 6.83 -6.99 3.60
N HIS A 146 6.34 -6.23 4.58
CA HIS A 146 5.78 -4.90 4.32
C HIS A 146 6.84 -4.00 3.66
N GLY A 147 6.50 -3.41 2.52
CA GLY A 147 7.32 -2.37 1.86
C GLY A 147 8.52 -2.86 1.03
N ARG A 148 8.58 -4.13 0.61
CA ARG A 148 9.51 -4.55 -0.45
C ARG A 148 8.77 -4.68 -1.78
N PRO A 149 9.42 -4.34 -2.91
CA PRO A 149 8.76 -4.36 -4.20
C PRO A 149 8.30 -5.79 -4.56
N PRO A 150 7.15 -5.93 -5.24
CA PRO A 150 6.68 -7.20 -5.79
C PRO A 150 7.69 -7.78 -6.79
N SER A 151 7.45 -9.01 -7.26
CA SER A 151 8.36 -9.65 -8.19
C SER A 151 8.70 -8.76 -9.38
N GLN A 152 9.94 -8.89 -9.86
CA GLN A 152 10.39 -8.16 -11.03
C GLN A 152 9.54 -8.50 -12.26
N TRP A 153 9.02 -9.74 -12.33
CA TRP A 153 8.09 -10.16 -13.36
C TRP A 153 6.80 -9.35 -13.31
N LEU A 154 6.14 -9.27 -12.14
CA LEU A 154 4.90 -8.50 -12.01
C LEU A 154 5.10 -7.02 -12.38
N ARG A 155 6.24 -6.43 -11.99
CA ARG A 155 6.60 -5.05 -12.33
C ARG A 155 6.98 -4.84 -13.80
N SER A 156 7.25 -5.92 -14.54
CA SER A 156 7.63 -5.84 -15.96
C SER A 156 6.45 -5.88 -16.91
N LEU A 157 5.27 -6.31 -16.46
CA LEU A 157 4.06 -6.41 -17.29
C LEU A 157 3.52 -5.03 -17.67
N HIS A 158 2.99 -4.91 -18.88
CA HIS A 158 2.25 -3.74 -19.36
C HIS A 158 0.75 -3.86 -19.08
N ALA A 159 -0.01 -2.77 -19.25
CA ALA A 159 -1.41 -2.67 -18.84
C ALA A 159 -2.32 -3.71 -19.52
N ASP A 160 -2.06 -4.01 -20.79
CA ASP A 160 -2.76 -5.05 -21.56
C ASP A 160 -2.46 -6.46 -21.02
N GLU A 161 -1.22 -6.74 -20.65
CA GLU A 161 -0.82 -8.00 -20.03
C GLU A 161 -1.38 -8.13 -18.60
N LEU A 162 -1.38 -7.04 -17.85
CA LEU A 162 -1.93 -6.95 -16.51
C LEU A 162 -3.44 -7.17 -16.50
N HIS A 163 -4.18 -6.61 -17.46
CA HIS A 163 -5.62 -6.83 -17.63
C HIS A 163 -5.94 -8.34 -17.72
N VAL A 164 -5.26 -9.03 -18.63
CA VAL A 164 -5.46 -10.47 -18.85
C VAL A 164 -5.05 -11.27 -17.62
N TRP A 165 -3.90 -10.95 -17.02
CA TRP A 165 -3.38 -11.71 -15.90
C TRP A 165 -4.21 -11.51 -14.62
N LEU A 166 -4.62 -10.28 -14.31
CA LEU A 166 -5.41 -9.97 -13.12
C LEU A 166 -6.72 -10.76 -13.08
N ASP A 167 -7.32 -11.06 -14.23
CA ASP A 167 -8.51 -11.91 -14.34
C ASP A 167 -8.27 -13.39 -13.95
N THR A 168 -7.01 -13.85 -13.99
CA THR A 168 -6.66 -15.24 -13.69
C THR A 168 -6.42 -15.52 -12.20
N ILE A 169 -6.32 -14.47 -11.38
CA ILE A 169 -5.95 -14.60 -9.97
C ILE A 169 -7.07 -14.14 -9.02
N GLU A 170 -7.13 -14.77 -7.86
CA GLU A 170 -7.95 -14.32 -6.72
C GLU A 170 -7.02 -13.88 -5.59
N VAL A 171 -7.16 -12.62 -5.17
CA VAL A 171 -6.38 -12.02 -4.10
C VAL A 171 -7.32 -11.30 -3.14
N PRO A 172 -7.09 -11.40 -1.82
CA PRO A 172 -7.90 -10.68 -0.85
C PRO A 172 -7.64 -9.18 -0.99
N ASP A 173 -8.70 -8.38 -0.86
CA ASP A 173 -8.59 -6.93 -0.97
C ASP A 173 -7.55 -6.37 0.01
N ALA A 174 -6.67 -5.51 -0.52
CA ALA A 174 -5.73 -4.74 0.26
C ALA A 174 -6.11 -3.27 0.16
N GLY A 175 -6.51 -2.69 1.28
CA GLY A 175 -6.78 -1.26 1.38
C GLY A 175 -5.50 -0.43 1.25
N VAL A 176 -5.63 0.74 0.64
CA VAL A 176 -4.65 1.83 0.75
C VAL A 176 -5.35 2.95 1.47
N SER A 177 -4.63 3.62 2.36
CA SER A 177 -5.15 4.80 3.03
C SER A 177 -4.09 5.89 3.03
N GLY A 178 -4.56 7.13 3.06
CA GLY A 178 -3.73 8.33 2.89
C GLY A 178 -3.25 8.62 1.45
N MET A 179 -3.44 7.75 0.46
CA MET A 179 -3.11 8.00 -0.95
C MET A 179 -3.93 7.16 -1.94
N THR A 180 -3.82 7.47 -3.23
CA THR A 180 -4.42 6.63 -4.29
C THR A 180 -3.61 5.35 -4.48
N VAL A 181 -4.28 4.28 -4.89
CA VAL A 181 -3.63 3.01 -5.21
C VAL A 181 -2.53 3.18 -6.26
N TRP A 182 -2.77 3.99 -7.28
CA TRP A 182 -1.76 4.38 -8.28
C TRP A 182 -0.47 4.93 -7.66
N THR A 183 -0.62 5.87 -6.71
CA THR A 183 0.52 6.50 -6.04
C THR A 183 1.28 5.48 -5.20
N HIS A 184 0.56 4.59 -4.51
CA HIS A 184 1.16 3.54 -3.71
C HIS A 184 1.93 2.51 -4.58
N LEU A 185 1.34 2.10 -5.71
CA LEU A 185 1.96 1.19 -6.67
C LEU A 185 3.25 1.76 -7.26
N THR A 186 3.25 3.02 -7.68
CA THR A 186 4.41 3.64 -8.33
C THR A 186 5.50 4.03 -7.33
N ARG A 187 5.13 4.55 -6.15
CA ARG A 187 6.10 5.01 -5.14
C ARG A 187 6.68 3.87 -4.30
N ASP A 188 5.81 3.01 -3.76
CA ASP A 188 6.20 2.04 -2.72
C ASP A 188 6.45 0.65 -3.31
N HIS A 189 5.73 0.29 -4.38
CA HIS A 189 5.94 -0.96 -5.11
C HIS A 189 6.80 -0.81 -6.36
N SER A 190 7.23 0.42 -6.69
CA SER A 190 8.13 0.70 -7.82
C SER A 190 7.62 0.17 -9.17
N PHE A 191 6.31 0.23 -9.41
CA PHE A 191 5.74 0.04 -10.74
C PHE A 191 6.07 1.25 -11.63
N ASP A 192 6.39 0.98 -12.90
CA ASP A 192 6.53 2.05 -13.89
C ASP A 192 5.13 2.61 -14.21
N PRO A 193 4.90 3.94 -14.04
CA PRO A 193 3.63 4.57 -14.41
C PRO A 193 3.18 4.24 -15.84
N ALA A 194 4.11 4.17 -16.79
CA ALA A 194 3.79 3.87 -18.19
C ALA A 194 3.32 2.42 -18.41
N HIS A 195 3.67 1.51 -17.50
CA HIS A 195 3.29 0.11 -17.58
C HIS A 195 1.89 -0.16 -17.01
N ILE A 196 1.43 0.67 -16.08
CA ILE A 196 0.12 0.51 -15.43
C ILE A 196 -0.92 1.53 -15.95
N GLU A 197 -0.51 2.43 -16.85
CA GLU A 197 -1.38 3.41 -17.48
C GLU A 197 -2.45 2.72 -18.35
N GLY A 198 -3.72 3.08 -18.13
CA GLY A 198 -4.86 2.48 -18.82
C GLY A 198 -5.55 1.36 -18.05
N LEU A 199 -5.03 0.94 -16.89
CA LEU A 199 -5.77 0.07 -15.97
C LEU A 199 -6.92 0.83 -15.31
N GLU A 200 -8.08 0.18 -15.23
CA GLU A 200 -9.24 0.70 -14.54
C GLU A 200 -9.05 0.63 -13.02
N GLU A 201 -9.82 1.43 -12.27
CA GLU A 201 -9.71 1.51 -10.81
C GLU A 201 -9.80 0.15 -10.09
N PRO A 202 -10.74 -0.76 -10.43
CA PRO A 202 -10.78 -2.09 -9.82
C PRO A 202 -9.51 -2.92 -10.07
N GLU A 203 -8.87 -2.74 -11.21
CA GLU A 203 -7.68 -3.48 -11.63
C GLU A 203 -6.44 -2.95 -10.91
N LEU A 204 -6.33 -1.63 -10.75
CA LEU A 204 -5.29 -1.02 -9.93
C LEU A 204 -5.39 -1.53 -8.47
N HIS A 205 -6.60 -1.59 -7.92
CA HIS A 205 -6.84 -2.15 -6.59
C HIS A 205 -6.44 -3.64 -6.50
N LYS A 206 -6.75 -4.44 -7.52
CA LYS A 206 -6.39 -5.86 -7.57
C LYS A 206 -4.89 -6.08 -7.75
N LEU A 207 -4.22 -5.27 -8.57
CA LEU A 207 -2.76 -5.27 -8.73
C LEU A 207 -2.06 -4.92 -7.42
N HIS A 208 -2.59 -3.94 -6.70
CA HIS A 208 -2.11 -3.58 -5.38
C HIS A 208 -2.27 -4.71 -4.37
N ALA A 209 -3.44 -5.35 -4.34
CA ALA A 209 -3.67 -6.53 -3.53
C ALA A 209 -2.69 -7.67 -3.88
N ALA A 210 -2.43 -7.91 -5.17
CA ALA A 210 -1.47 -8.91 -5.61
C ALA A 210 -0.04 -8.60 -5.15
N ALA A 211 0.39 -7.33 -5.25
CA ALA A 211 1.70 -6.91 -4.76
C ALA A 211 1.86 -7.20 -3.25
N HIS A 212 0.84 -6.91 -2.44
CA HIS A 212 0.85 -7.22 -1.00
C HIS A 212 0.69 -8.70 -0.68
N PHE A 213 -0.02 -9.44 -1.53
CA PHE A 213 -0.18 -10.89 -1.37
C PHE A 213 1.14 -11.65 -1.62
N GLY A 214 2.11 -10.98 -2.25
CA GLY A 214 3.47 -11.45 -2.40
C GLY A 214 3.74 -12.10 -3.75
N TYR A 215 3.05 -11.67 -4.80
CA TYR A 215 3.40 -11.97 -6.19
C TYR A 215 4.70 -11.26 -6.58
#